data_AF-A0A5D2TVF0-F1
#
_entry.id   AF-A0A5D2TVF0-F1
#
_cell.length_a   1.000
_cell.length_b   1.000
_cell.length_c   1.000
_cell.angle_alpha   90.00
_cell.angle_beta   90.00
_cell.angle_gamma   90.00
#
_symmetry.space_group_name_H-M   'P 1'
#
loop_
_entity.id
_entity.type
_entity.pdbx_description
1 polymer ?
#
loop_
_entity_poly.entity_id
_entity_poly.type
_entity_poly.pdbx_seq_one_letter_code
_entity_poly.pdbx_strand_id
1 'polypeptide(L)'
;MNQNFSSMIDRYKHQQLRIGSVSPQQISAWAKKILPNRETVGEVTKPYTFHYKTNKPEKDELFCERIFRPIKITNVWYLKHLPSYIANLLDKPLKELEGLVYCDIRNEKLSSHSIELGCPRSDMPIAKKRTFLLLRSSFEYEIQSWKYSIPLFFTTQGFDTFRSREISTGAEWKELGEECLMGNEWEDRKIRRRKDFLVRSMELAKHFIQTNIELEWMVLCLLPVLPPELRPIIQIDGGKLMSSDINEIYRRVIYRNNTLTDLLTTSRSRPGELVMCQEKLVQEAVDTFLDNGICRQPMRDGHNKVYKLFSDVIEGKEGRFRETLLGKRVDYSGRSVIVVGPSLSLHRCGLPREIAIELFQTFVIRGLIRQHLAPNIGVAKSKIREKGPIVWEILQEVMRGHPVLLNRTPTLHRLGIQAFQPILVEGRAIYFDGDQMPVHVPLSLEAQAETRLLMFSHMNLLSPAIGDPISIPTQICLLGSIEPFFCNSYDAIGAYRQKRINLDSPLWLRWRLEQCVIASREAPIEVHYESLGTYHEIYGHYLIVRSLK
;
A
#
# COMPACT_ATOMS: atom_id res chain seq x y z
N MET A 1 -12.68 -22.43 -33.38
CA MET A 1 -12.15 -22.53 -32.00
C MET A 1 -11.25 -21.31 -31.75
N ASN A 2 -10.93 -21.00 -30.49
CA ASN A 2 -10.21 -19.81 -29.99
C ASN A 2 -11.05 -18.51 -29.83
N GLN A 3 -11.76 -18.39 -28.70
CA GLN A 3 -12.27 -17.10 -28.18
C GLN A 3 -11.53 -16.64 -26.90
N ASN A 4 -10.50 -17.37 -26.45
CA ASN A 4 -9.92 -17.22 -25.11
C ASN A 4 -8.68 -16.30 -25.04
N PHE A 5 -8.61 -15.25 -25.88
CA PHE A 5 -7.55 -14.22 -25.82
C PHE A 5 -8.07 -12.81 -25.44
N SER A 6 -9.30 -12.73 -24.93
CA SER A 6 -9.96 -11.48 -24.51
C SER A 6 -9.57 -10.97 -23.10
N SER A 7 -8.56 -11.56 -22.45
CA SER A 7 -8.23 -11.29 -21.04
C SER A 7 -7.25 -10.12 -20.81
N MET A 8 -6.83 -9.42 -21.87
CA MET A 8 -6.02 -8.20 -21.75
C MET A 8 -6.89 -6.94 -21.91
N ILE A 9 -6.75 -6.03 -20.94
CA ILE A 9 -7.25 -4.64 -20.96
C ILE A 9 -8.79 -4.51 -20.88
N ASP A 10 -9.37 -4.92 -19.75
CA ASP A 10 -10.69 -4.43 -19.32
C ASP A 10 -10.63 -3.04 -18.64
N ARG A 11 -9.57 -2.25 -18.93
CA ARG A 11 -9.19 -1.00 -18.23
C ARG A 11 -10.20 0.15 -18.39
N TYR A 12 -11.17 0.04 -19.30
CA TYR A 12 -12.09 1.14 -19.64
C TYR A 12 -13.52 0.97 -19.09
N LYS A 13 -13.91 -0.18 -18.53
CA LYS A 13 -15.28 -0.38 -18.02
C LYS A 13 -15.62 0.39 -16.74
N HIS A 14 -14.64 0.69 -15.90
CA HIS A 14 -14.87 1.17 -14.54
C HIS A 14 -14.02 2.41 -14.23
N GLN A 15 -14.60 3.60 -14.42
CA GLN A 15 -13.95 4.89 -14.13
C GLN A 15 -13.93 5.24 -12.63
N GLN A 16 -14.74 4.56 -11.82
CA GLN A 16 -14.90 4.84 -10.39
C GLN A 16 -14.94 3.53 -9.61
N LEU A 17 -14.33 3.52 -8.43
CA LEU A 17 -14.46 2.46 -7.42
C LEU A 17 -15.34 2.99 -6.28
N ARG A 18 -16.50 2.38 -6.04
CA ARG A 18 -17.38 2.69 -4.92
C ARG A 18 -17.26 1.62 -3.84
N ILE A 19 -17.17 2.05 -2.58
CA ILE A 19 -17.17 1.21 -1.38
C ILE A 19 -18.43 1.55 -0.58
N GLY A 20 -18.96 0.59 0.18
CA GLY A 20 -20.12 0.77 1.05
C GLY A 20 -20.42 -0.49 1.87
N SER A 21 -21.31 -0.36 2.85
CA SER A 21 -21.83 -1.49 3.63
C SER A 21 -22.61 -2.46 2.74
N VAL A 22 -22.62 -3.74 3.12
CA VAL A 22 -23.19 -4.83 2.32
C VAL A 22 -24.41 -5.42 3.02
N SER A 23 -25.52 -5.58 2.31
CA SER A 23 -26.75 -6.15 2.89
C SER A 23 -26.68 -7.68 3.02
N PRO A 24 -27.43 -8.31 3.93
CA PRO A 24 -27.51 -9.77 4.02
C PRO A 24 -28.01 -10.44 2.72
N GLN A 25 -28.89 -9.78 1.96
CA GLN A 25 -29.34 -10.28 0.65
C GLN A 25 -28.18 -10.31 -0.36
N GLN A 26 -27.32 -9.29 -0.37
CA GLN A 26 -26.12 -9.23 -1.23
C GLN A 26 -25.09 -10.31 -0.85
N ILE A 27 -24.78 -10.47 0.45
CA ILE A 27 -23.90 -11.55 0.94
C ILE A 27 -24.46 -12.92 0.54
N SER A 28 -25.79 -13.11 0.64
CA SER A 28 -26.46 -14.34 0.22
C SER A 28 -26.37 -14.57 -1.30
N ALA A 29 -26.43 -13.51 -2.11
CA ALA A 29 -26.29 -13.61 -3.57
C ALA A 29 -24.87 -13.97 -4.01
N TRP A 30 -23.83 -13.52 -3.29
CA TRP A 30 -22.43 -13.73 -3.68
C TRP A 30 -21.96 -15.18 -3.61
N ALA A 31 -22.40 -15.97 -2.63
CA ALA A 31 -21.95 -17.36 -2.48
C ALA A 31 -23.05 -18.42 -2.70
N LYS A 32 -24.24 -18.04 -3.17
CA LYS A 32 -25.21 -19.00 -3.73
C LYS A 32 -24.77 -19.39 -5.15
N LYS A 33 -24.17 -20.57 -5.29
CA LYS A 33 -23.88 -21.19 -6.59
C LYS A 33 -24.86 -22.31 -6.88
N ILE A 34 -25.53 -22.24 -8.03
CA ILE A 34 -26.37 -23.34 -8.54
C ILE A 34 -25.46 -24.29 -9.31
N LEU A 35 -25.34 -25.53 -8.86
CA LEU A 35 -24.55 -26.56 -9.53
C LEU A 35 -25.29 -27.14 -10.75
N PRO A 36 -24.60 -27.82 -11.69
CA PRO A 36 -25.22 -28.41 -12.89
C PRO A 36 -26.33 -29.44 -12.59
N ASN A 37 -26.33 -30.04 -11.40
CA ASN A 37 -27.38 -30.93 -10.89
C ASN A 37 -28.59 -30.18 -10.28
N ARG A 38 -28.64 -28.84 -10.38
CA ARG A 38 -29.62 -27.92 -9.78
C ARG A 38 -29.59 -27.80 -8.25
N GLU A 39 -28.63 -28.39 -7.56
CA GLU A 39 -28.43 -28.15 -6.13
C GLU A 39 -27.93 -26.71 -5.90
N THR A 40 -28.53 -26.01 -4.93
CA THR A 40 -28.04 -24.69 -4.50
C THR A 40 -27.02 -24.89 -3.39
N VAL A 41 -25.75 -24.68 -3.72
CA VAL A 41 -24.61 -24.80 -2.80
C VAL A 41 -24.20 -23.41 -2.33
N GLY A 42 -24.09 -23.21 -1.01
CA GLY A 42 -23.76 -21.88 -0.49
C GLY A 42 -23.59 -21.69 1.03
N GLU A 43 -23.62 -22.71 1.89
CA GLU A 43 -23.57 -22.50 3.36
C GLU A 43 -22.55 -23.41 4.08
N VAL A 44 -21.57 -22.87 4.81
CA VAL A 44 -20.63 -23.68 5.61
C VAL A 44 -21.28 -24.06 6.92
N THR A 45 -21.46 -25.36 7.16
CA THR A 45 -22.06 -25.90 8.39
C THR A 45 -21.07 -26.67 9.26
N LYS A 46 -19.99 -27.22 8.68
CA LYS A 46 -18.98 -28.01 9.39
C LYS A 46 -17.69 -27.22 9.68
N PRO A 47 -17.07 -27.39 10.86
CA PRO A 47 -15.77 -26.79 11.21
C PRO A 47 -14.57 -27.62 10.72
N TYR A 48 -14.78 -28.57 9.81
CA TYR A 48 -13.74 -29.46 9.29
C TYR A 48 -13.20 -28.94 7.93
N THR A 49 -12.01 -29.42 7.54
CA THR A 49 -11.25 -28.90 6.37
C THR A 49 -10.65 -29.97 5.46
N PHE A 50 -10.40 -31.18 5.96
CA PHE A 50 -9.82 -32.28 5.20
C PHE A 50 -10.10 -33.57 5.95
N HIS A 51 -10.53 -34.61 5.25
CA HIS A 51 -10.66 -35.92 5.84
C HIS A 51 -9.26 -36.55 6.05
N TYR A 52 -8.87 -36.67 7.31
CA TYR A 52 -7.53 -37.01 7.83
C TYR A 52 -6.84 -38.29 7.28
N LYS A 53 -7.58 -39.21 6.63
CA LYS A 53 -7.02 -40.41 5.98
C LYS A 53 -6.86 -40.31 4.47
N THR A 54 -7.49 -39.33 3.83
CA THR A 54 -7.62 -39.28 2.36
C THR A 54 -7.09 -37.99 1.73
N ASN A 55 -6.79 -36.97 2.54
CA ASN A 55 -6.40 -35.61 2.10
C ASN A 55 -7.33 -35.02 1.02
N LYS A 56 -8.59 -35.45 1.01
CA LYS A 56 -9.66 -34.89 0.19
C LYS A 56 -10.48 -33.91 1.03
N PRO A 57 -10.90 -32.75 0.47
CA PRO A 57 -11.88 -31.91 1.13
C PRO A 57 -13.19 -32.70 1.28
N GLU A 58 -13.79 -32.63 2.46
CA GLU A 58 -15.03 -33.33 2.75
C GLU A 58 -16.25 -32.51 2.26
N LYS A 59 -17.42 -33.15 2.17
CA LYS A 59 -18.64 -32.42 1.76
C LYS A 59 -19.09 -31.45 2.86
N ASP A 60 -19.46 -30.25 2.40
CA ASP A 60 -20.00 -29.12 3.18
C ASP A 60 -19.00 -28.37 4.09
N GLU A 61 -17.71 -28.49 3.77
CA GLU A 61 -16.58 -27.90 4.52
C GLU A 61 -16.11 -26.51 4.07
N LEU A 62 -15.15 -26.00 4.85
CA LEU A 62 -14.29 -24.83 4.61
C LEU A 62 -13.51 -24.82 3.27
N PHE A 63 -13.65 -25.80 2.38
CA PHE A 63 -13.03 -25.79 1.04
C PHE A 63 -13.93 -25.29 -0.10
N CYS A 64 -15.13 -24.78 0.22
CA CYS A 64 -15.98 -24.10 -0.76
C CYS A 64 -16.08 -22.59 -0.48
N GLU A 65 -16.21 -21.78 -1.54
CA GLU A 65 -16.78 -20.43 -1.43
C GLU A 65 -18.25 -20.54 -0.97
N ARG A 66 -18.53 -20.15 0.27
CA ARG A 66 -19.84 -20.30 0.91
C ARG A 66 -20.07 -19.18 1.94
N ILE A 67 -21.33 -18.88 2.22
CA ILE A 67 -21.77 -18.04 3.35
C ILE A 67 -21.62 -18.83 4.64
N PHE A 68 -21.34 -18.15 5.75
CA PHE A 68 -21.59 -18.66 7.09
C PHE A 68 -22.77 -17.91 7.72
N ARG A 69 -23.62 -18.61 8.49
CA ARG A 69 -24.80 -18.05 9.17
C ARG A 69 -24.55 -17.94 10.68
N PRO A 70 -23.83 -16.91 11.15
CA PRO A 70 -23.76 -16.63 12.57
C PRO A 70 -25.14 -16.20 13.09
N ILE A 71 -25.36 -16.41 14.38
CA ILE A 71 -26.36 -15.64 15.13
C ILE A 71 -25.95 -14.15 15.12
N LYS A 72 -26.92 -13.22 15.24
CA LYS A 72 -26.69 -11.77 15.07
C LYS A 72 -25.50 -11.27 15.90
N ILE A 73 -24.52 -10.63 15.24
CA ILE A 73 -23.25 -10.17 15.83
C ILE A 73 -22.99 -8.71 15.42
N THR A 74 -22.54 -7.86 16.33
CA THR A 74 -22.16 -6.49 15.99
C THR A 74 -20.80 -6.49 15.28
N ASN A 75 -20.63 -5.76 14.17
CA ASN A 75 -19.32 -5.63 13.53
C ASN A 75 -18.40 -4.72 14.38
N VAL A 76 -17.23 -5.25 14.75
CA VAL A 76 -16.25 -4.61 15.62
C VAL A 76 -15.82 -3.20 15.16
N TRP A 77 -15.74 -2.96 13.85
CA TRP A 77 -15.31 -1.67 13.29
C TRP A 77 -16.33 -0.54 13.52
N TYR A 78 -17.63 -0.85 13.49
CA TYR A 78 -18.67 0.16 13.79
C TYR A 78 -18.84 0.37 15.31
N LEU A 79 -18.54 -0.65 16.12
CA LEU A 79 -18.67 -0.60 17.57
C LEU A 79 -17.48 0.07 18.26
N LYS A 80 -16.24 -0.38 18.01
CA LYS A 80 -15.06 -0.06 18.83
C LYS A 80 -14.03 0.85 18.18
N HIS A 81 -14.03 1.02 16.85
CA HIS A 81 -13.16 2.02 16.24
C HIS A 81 -13.50 3.41 16.79
N LEU A 82 -12.51 4.30 16.91
CA LEU A 82 -12.71 5.66 17.41
C LEU A 82 -12.75 6.68 16.26
N PRO A 83 -13.74 7.60 16.21
CA PRO A 83 -14.96 7.62 17.01
C PRO A 83 -15.92 6.47 16.63
N SER A 84 -16.65 5.95 17.60
CA SER A 84 -17.56 4.82 17.39
C SER A 84 -18.85 5.25 16.68
N TYR A 85 -19.15 4.60 15.56
CA TYR A 85 -20.33 4.90 14.73
C TYR A 85 -21.61 4.59 15.49
N ILE A 86 -21.67 3.44 16.17
CA ILE A 86 -22.85 3.03 16.96
C ILE A 86 -23.01 3.93 18.20
N ALA A 87 -21.93 4.33 18.86
CA ALA A 87 -21.99 5.25 20.00
C ALA A 87 -22.49 6.64 19.63
N ASN A 88 -22.05 7.17 18.47
CA ASN A 88 -22.53 8.46 17.95
C ASN A 88 -24.02 8.39 17.59
N LEU A 89 -24.45 7.38 16.82
CA LEU A 89 -25.85 7.24 16.39
C LEU A 89 -26.83 7.05 17.56
N LEU A 90 -26.44 6.34 18.62
CA LEU A 90 -27.31 6.07 19.77
C LEU A 90 -27.22 7.13 20.88
N ASP A 91 -26.28 8.09 20.80
CA ASP A 91 -25.90 9.01 21.89
C ASP A 91 -25.67 8.28 23.23
N LYS A 92 -24.87 7.20 23.17
CA LYS A 92 -24.52 6.38 24.33
C LYS A 92 -23.01 6.25 24.48
N PRO A 93 -22.48 6.31 25.71
CA PRO A 93 -21.05 6.13 25.94
C PRO A 93 -20.61 4.71 25.55
N LEU A 94 -19.49 4.60 24.84
CA LEU A 94 -18.98 3.31 24.33
C LEU A 94 -18.90 2.22 25.41
N LYS A 95 -18.55 2.55 26.66
CA LYS A 95 -18.49 1.60 27.78
C LYS A 95 -19.85 0.95 28.13
N GLU A 96 -20.96 1.65 27.93
CA GLU A 96 -22.31 1.10 28.13
C GLU A 96 -22.63 0.09 27.03
N LEU A 97 -22.33 0.45 25.77
CA LEU A 97 -22.52 -0.43 24.61
C LEU A 97 -21.60 -1.66 24.65
N GLU A 98 -20.36 -1.52 25.11
CA GLU A 98 -19.48 -2.67 25.40
C GLU A 98 -20.06 -3.55 26.51
N GLY A 99 -20.61 -2.96 27.57
CA GLY A 99 -21.25 -3.72 28.66
C GLY A 99 -22.41 -4.58 28.16
N LEU A 100 -23.22 -4.05 27.24
CA LEU A 100 -24.35 -4.74 26.60
C LEU A 100 -23.88 -5.83 25.62
N VAL A 101 -22.95 -5.52 24.71
CA VAL A 101 -22.48 -6.46 23.66
C VAL A 101 -21.64 -7.60 24.25
N TYR A 102 -20.73 -7.30 25.19
CA TYR A 102 -19.87 -8.30 25.81
C TYR A 102 -20.45 -8.90 27.09
N CYS A 103 -21.67 -8.56 27.50
CA CYS A 103 -22.31 -9.12 28.70
C CYS A 103 -21.37 -9.07 29.94
N ASP A 104 -20.78 -7.92 30.22
CA ASP A 104 -19.84 -7.78 31.36
C ASP A 104 -20.62 -7.67 32.69
N ILE A 105 -20.96 -8.82 33.28
CA ILE A 105 -21.75 -9.08 34.52
C ILE A 105 -21.29 -8.25 35.77
N ARG A 106 -20.20 -7.50 35.69
CA ARG A 106 -19.54 -6.83 36.82
C ARG A 106 -20.31 -5.68 37.48
N ASN A 107 -21.42 -5.20 36.90
CA ASN A 107 -22.12 -4.01 37.38
C ASN A 107 -23.25 -4.28 38.40
N GLU A 108 -23.71 -5.52 38.58
CA GLU A 108 -24.90 -5.79 39.42
C GLU A 108 -24.63 -5.86 40.94
N LYS A 109 -23.37 -5.78 41.38
CA LYS A 109 -22.99 -5.95 42.81
C LYS A 109 -22.83 -4.66 43.63
N LEU A 110 -23.34 -3.52 43.16
CA LEU A 110 -23.32 -2.26 43.92
C LEU A 110 -24.72 -1.63 44.13
N SER A 111 -25.73 -2.46 44.43
CA SER A 111 -27.07 -2.00 44.85
C SER A 111 -27.67 -2.89 45.96
N SER A 112 -26.87 -3.21 46.98
CA SER A 112 -27.28 -4.07 48.11
C SER A 112 -27.22 -3.30 49.43
N HIS A 113 -28.33 -2.63 49.75
CA HIS A 113 -28.76 -2.10 51.06
C HIS A 113 -27.72 -2.11 52.21
N SER A 114 -27.20 -0.94 52.55
CA SER A 114 -26.84 -0.60 53.93
C SER A 114 -27.96 0.27 54.52
N ILE A 115 -28.66 -0.23 55.53
CA ILE A 115 -29.67 0.52 56.29
C ILE A 115 -29.00 1.03 57.57
N GLU A 116 -28.80 2.34 57.68
CA GLU A 116 -28.47 3.00 58.96
C GLU A 116 -29.36 4.23 59.16
N LEU A 117 -29.66 4.53 60.43
CA LEU A 117 -30.65 5.54 60.84
C LEU A 117 -29.96 6.79 61.40
N GLY A 118 -30.44 7.98 61.04
CA GLY A 118 -30.03 9.22 61.71
C GLY A 118 -30.38 10.52 60.95
N CYS A 119 -31.03 11.45 61.63
CA CYS A 119 -31.29 12.84 61.20
C CYS A 119 -30.91 13.76 62.40
N PRO A 120 -31.08 15.12 62.39
CA PRO A 120 -31.63 16.02 61.36
C PRO A 120 -30.89 17.39 61.21
N ARG A 121 -31.52 18.34 60.48
CA ARG A 121 -31.30 19.82 60.40
C ARG A 121 -30.17 20.32 59.47
N SER A 122 -30.32 21.41 58.71
CA SER A 122 -31.49 22.31 58.49
C SER A 122 -31.37 23.13 57.18
N ASP A 123 -32.51 23.38 56.51
CA ASP A 123 -33.00 24.63 55.84
C ASP A 123 -32.01 25.56 55.10
N MET A 124 -32.28 26.18 53.93
CA MET A 124 -33.45 26.40 53.02
C MET A 124 -32.87 27.03 51.69
N PRO A 125 -33.62 27.43 50.63
CA PRO A 125 -35.05 27.30 50.33
C PRO A 125 -35.39 26.64 48.97
N ILE A 126 -36.68 26.53 48.65
CA ILE A 126 -37.20 25.86 47.45
C ILE A 126 -37.23 26.80 46.22
N ALA A 127 -36.45 26.46 45.18
CA ALA A 127 -36.64 26.97 43.82
C ALA A 127 -37.52 26.02 42.98
N LYS A 128 -38.41 26.58 42.14
CA LYS A 128 -39.48 25.83 41.45
C LYS A 128 -38.97 24.88 40.35
N LYS A 129 -38.65 23.62 40.71
CA LYS A 129 -38.56 22.52 39.73
C LYS A 129 -39.95 22.22 39.14
N ARG A 130 -40.25 22.78 37.97
CA ARG A 130 -41.46 22.45 37.20
C ARG A 130 -41.34 21.05 36.58
N THR A 131 -42.07 20.11 37.17
CA THR A 131 -42.85 19.12 36.42
C THR A 131 -42.11 18.20 35.44
N PHE A 132 -41.16 17.40 35.92
CA PHE A 132 -40.81 16.14 35.26
C PHE A 132 -41.95 15.11 35.49
N LEU A 133 -43.05 15.26 34.75
CA LEU A 133 -44.14 14.28 34.72
C LEU A 133 -43.82 13.16 33.72
N LEU A 134 -43.57 11.98 34.28
CA LEU A 134 -43.86 10.66 33.71
C LEU A 134 -43.70 10.47 32.19
N LEU A 135 -42.52 9.98 31.81
CA LEU A 135 -42.43 8.86 30.86
C LEU A 135 -41.60 7.72 31.47
N ARG A 136 -42.01 7.29 32.68
CA ARG A 136 -41.45 6.14 33.40
C ARG A 136 -42.13 4.84 32.94
N SER A 137 -42.10 4.56 31.64
CA SER A 137 -42.56 3.29 31.07
C SER A 137 -41.43 2.25 31.15
N SER A 138 -41.40 1.54 32.29
CA SER A 138 -40.95 0.14 32.40
C SER A 138 -39.86 -0.34 31.43
N PHE A 139 -38.62 0.12 31.61
CA PHE A 139 -37.48 -0.79 31.45
C PHE A 139 -37.33 -1.59 32.75
N GLU A 140 -38.22 -2.56 32.93
CA GLU A 140 -37.88 -3.72 33.75
C GLU A 140 -36.78 -4.48 33.01
N TYR A 141 -35.61 -4.63 33.63
CA TYR A 141 -34.55 -5.47 33.11
C TYR A 141 -34.89 -6.95 33.36
N GLU A 142 -36.01 -7.41 32.77
CA GLU A 142 -36.07 -8.79 32.32
C GLU A 142 -34.87 -9.03 31.38
N ILE A 143 -34.25 -10.21 31.47
CA ILE A 143 -32.97 -10.50 30.80
C ILE A 143 -33.20 -10.80 29.31
N GLN A 144 -33.66 -9.79 28.57
CA GLN A 144 -33.77 -9.83 27.12
C GLN A 144 -32.38 -9.75 26.50
N SER A 145 -31.99 -10.78 25.75
CA SER A 145 -30.72 -10.77 25.00
C SER A 145 -30.67 -9.55 24.06
N TRP A 146 -29.52 -8.88 24.09
CA TRP A 146 -29.05 -7.78 23.22
C TRP A 146 -29.37 -7.97 21.72
N LYS A 147 -29.53 -9.22 21.29
CA LYS A 147 -30.14 -9.70 20.04
C LYS A 147 -31.43 -8.99 19.63
N TYR A 148 -32.20 -8.46 20.59
CA TYR A 148 -33.37 -7.62 20.35
C TYR A 148 -33.08 -6.14 20.56
N SER A 149 -32.42 -5.74 21.65
CA SER A 149 -32.31 -4.32 22.03
C SER A 149 -31.50 -3.46 21.06
N ILE A 150 -30.34 -3.93 20.56
CA ILE A 150 -29.54 -3.13 19.61
C ILE A 150 -30.24 -3.04 18.25
N PRO A 151 -30.74 -4.13 17.63
CA PRO A 151 -31.51 -4.04 16.39
C PRO A 151 -32.80 -3.22 16.51
N LEU A 152 -33.47 -3.18 17.67
CA LEU A 152 -34.68 -2.36 17.89
C LEU A 152 -34.44 -0.88 17.58
N PHE A 153 -33.30 -0.32 18.00
CA PHE A 153 -32.92 1.07 17.68
C PHE A 153 -32.66 1.31 16.18
N PHE A 154 -32.40 0.27 15.39
CA PHE A 154 -32.11 0.37 13.96
C PHE A 154 -33.30 0.04 13.05
N THR A 155 -34.42 -0.44 13.61
CA THR A 155 -35.69 -0.60 12.88
C THR A 155 -36.15 0.72 12.26
N THR A 156 -37.07 0.68 11.29
CA THR A 156 -37.66 1.89 10.68
C THR A 156 -38.24 2.87 11.72
N GLN A 157 -38.90 2.37 12.77
CA GLN A 157 -39.42 3.22 13.86
C GLN A 157 -38.28 3.84 14.70
N GLY A 158 -37.18 3.11 14.92
CA GLY A 158 -35.95 3.64 15.52
C GLY A 158 -35.26 4.69 14.64
N PHE A 159 -35.24 4.48 13.32
CA PHE A 159 -34.66 5.41 12.36
C PHE A 159 -35.51 6.68 12.16
N ASP A 160 -36.84 6.58 12.17
CA ASP A 160 -37.71 7.76 12.10
C ASP A 160 -37.74 8.55 13.42
N THR A 161 -37.59 7.90 14.57
CA THR A 161 -37.37 8.61 15.85
C THR A 161 -35.96 9.24 15.91
N PHE A 162 -34.92 8.59 15.41
CA PHE A 162 -33.59 9.18 15.23
C PHE A 162 -33.60 10.37 14.25
N ARG A 163 -34.26 10.25 13.10
CA ARG A 163 -34.47 11.34 12.12
C ARG A 163 -35.22 12.52 12.74
N SER A 164 -36.31 12.25 13.45
CA SER A 164 -37.10 13.29 14.15
C SER A 164 -36.29 13.95 15.26
N ARG A 165 -35.47 13.18 15.97
CA ARG A 165 -34.52 13.69 16.96
C ARG A 165 -33.48 14.60 16.33
N GLU A 166 -32.77 14.17 15.28
CA GLU A 166 -31.75 14.99 14.60
C GLU A 166 -32.36 16.29 14.02
N ILE A 167 -33.60 16.24 13.50
CA ILE A 167 -34.34 17.45 13.08
C ILE A 167 -34.63 18.38 14.27
N SER A 168 -35.02 17.83 15.43
CA SER A 168 -35.26 18.59 16.66
C SER A 168 -33.96 19.13 17.31
N THR A 169 -32.87 18.36 17.25
CA THR A 169 -31.54 18.78 17.71
C THR A 169 -30.93 19.81 16.76
N GLY A 170 -31.39 19.88 15.50
CA GLY A 170 -31.20 21.05 14.62
C GLY A 170 -31.81 22.35 15.16
N ALA A 171 -32.70 22.31 16.15
CA ALA A 171 -33.15 23.48 16.91
C ALA A 171 -32.27 23.74 18.15
N GLU A 172 -31.89 22.70 18.92
CA GLU A 172 -30.87 22.82 19.99
C GLU A 172 -29.57 23.46 19.45
N TRP A 173 -29.22 23.19 18.19
CA TRP A 173 -28.08 23.77 17.48
C TRP A 173 -28.12 25.29 17.30
N LYS A 174 -29.33 25.90 17.31
CA LYS A 174 -29.49 27.36 17.26
C LYS A 174 -29.33 27.96 18.66
N GLU A 175 -29.95 27.33 19.66
CA GLU A 175 -29.87 27.75 21.07
C GLU A 175 -28.40 27.63 21.58
N LEU A 176 -27.72 26.51 21.31
CA LEU A 176 -26.27 26.31 21.51
C LEU A 176 -25.37 27.12 20.54
N GLY A 177 -25.97 27.92 19.66
CA GLY A 177 -25.30 28.94 18.86
C GLY A 177 -25.34 30.33 19.53
N GLU A 178 -26.32 30.56 20.41
CA GLU A 178 -26.57 31.83 21.11
C GLU A 178 -26.10 31.80 22.57
N GLU A 179 -25.91 30.62 23.18
CA GLU A 179 -25.19 30.46 24.45
C GLU A 179 -23.69 30.81 24.29
N CYS A 180 -23.35 32.08 24.53
CA CYS A 180 -21.98 32.55 24.64
C CYS A 180 -21.18 31.79 25.71
N LEU A 181 -19.89 31.56 25.43
CA LEU A 181 -18.94 30.92 26.34
C LEU A 181 -18.88 31.67 27.68
N MET A 182 -19.32 31.04 28.77
CA MET A 182 -19.56 31.68 30.07
C MET A 182 -18.28 31.86 30.91
N GLY A 183 -17.10 31.87 30.27
CA GLY A 183 -15.79 32.10 30.90
C GLY A 183 -15.28 30.96 31.79
N ASN A 184 -16.01 29.84 31.89
CA ASN A 184 -15.60 28.66 32.63
C ASN A 184 -15.10 27.60 31.65
N GLU A 185 -13.76 27.43 31.56
CA GLU A 185 -13.12 26.49 30.65
C GLU A 185 -13.68 25.04 30.71
N TRP A 186 -14.27 24.63 31.83
CA TRP A 186 -14.77 23.26 32.00
C TRP A 186 -16.15 23.07 31.34
N GLU A 187 -17.06 24.03 31.54
CA GLU A 187 -18.34 24.07 30.85
C GLU A 187 -18.14 24.40 29.37
N ASP A 188 -17.25 25.33 29.02
CA ASP A 188 -16.88 25.64 27.63
C ASP A 188 -16.32 24.41 26.89
N ARG A 189 -15.51 23.57 27.57
CA ARG A 189 -15.03 22.28 27.01
C ARG A 189 -16.14 21.25 26.88
N LYS A 190 -17.14 21.25 27.77
CA LYS A 190 -18.29 20.33 27.77
C LYS A 190 -19.29 20.70 26.66
N ILE A 191 -19.61 21.98 26.51
CA ILE A 191 -20.40 22.55 25.40
C ILE A 191 -19.70 22.23 24.07
N ARG A 192 -18.39 22.50 23.94
CA ARG A 192 -17.62 22.19 22.72
C ARG A 192 -17.65 20.70 22.39
N ARG A 193 -17.39 19.81 23.36
CA ARG A 193 -17.50 18.35 23.18
C ARG A 193 -18.90 17.92 22.72
N ARG A 194 -19.97 18.54 23.24
CA ARG A 194 -21.35 18.25 22.81
C ARG A 194 -21.59 18.74 21.38
N LYS A 195 -21.15 19.94 21.03
CA LYS A 195 -21.21 20.48 19.66
C LYS A 195 -20.45 19.59 18.68
N ASP A 196 -19.20 19.23 18.98
CA ASP A 196 -18.37 18.34 18.15
C ASP A 196 -19.00 16.95 17.99
N PHE A 197 -19.69 16.45 19.02
CA PHE A 197 -20.45 15.19 18.98
C PHE A 197 -21.66 15.29 18.06
N LEU A 198 -22.43 16.39 18.15
CA LEU A 198 -23.60 16.60 17.31
C LEU A 198 -23.21 16.83 15.85
N VAL A 199 -22.10 17.51 15.54
CA VAL A 199 -21.55 17.61 14.17
C VAL A 199 -21.39 16.21 13.57
N ARG A 200 -20.63 15.34 14.25
CA ARG A 200 -20.36 13.98 13.76
C ARG A 200 -21.63 13.15 13.60
N SER A 201 -22.61 13.32 14.49
CA SER A 201 -23.87 12.56 14.45
C SER A 201 -24.74 13.00 13.27
N MET A 202 -24.87 14.32 13.04
CA MET A 202 -25.57 14.88 11.88
C MET A 202 -24.88 14.52 10.55
N GLU A 203 -23.55 14.55 10.50
CA GLU A 203 -22.77 14.16 9.31
C GLU A 203 -22.96 12.67 8.99
N LEU A 204 -22.89 11.79 9.99
CA LEU A 204 -23.16 10.37 9.82
C LEU A 204 -24.62 10.12 9.35
N ALA A 205 -25.60 10.76 10.00
CA ALA A 205 -27.01 10.67 9.61
C ALA A 205 -27.23 11.08 8.14
N LYS A 206 -26.64 12.21 7.74
CA LYS A 206 -26.66 12.72 6.36
C LYS A 206 -26.02 11.72 5.38
N HIS A 207 -24.90 11.09 5.75
CA HIS A 207 -24.27 10.07 4.90
C HIS A 207 -25.13 8.80 4.73
N PHE A 208 -25.80 8.31 5.78
CA PHE A 208 -26.71 7.16 5.63
C PHE A 208 -27.90 7.49 4.72
N ILE A 209 -28.51 8.67 4.89
CA ILE A 209 -29.59 9.17 4.02
C ILE A 209 -29.14 9.31 2.56
N GLN A 210 -27.94 9.86 2.32
CA GLN A 210 -27.40 10.05 0.96
C GLN A 210 -26.96 8.73 0.28
N THR A 211 -26.51 7.74 1.05
CA THR A 211 -25.99 6.48 0.50
C THR A 211 -27.05 5.40 0.34
N ASN A 212 -28.22 5.57 0.96
CA ASN A 212 -29.30 4.57 1.08
C ASN A 212 -28.80 3.24 1.67
N ILE A 213 -28.04 3.35 2.78
CA ILE A 213 -27.54 2.22 3.58
C ILE A 213 -28.39 2.13 4.85
N GLU A 214 -28.91 0.94 5.16
CA GLU A 214 -29.69 0.69 6.38
C GLU A 214 -28.75 0.51 7.58
N LEU A 215 -29.10 1.09 8.74
CA LEU A 215 -28.29 0.98 9.96
C LEU A 215 -28.19 -0.46 10.47
N GLU A 216 -29.19 -1.31 10.18
CA GLU A 216 -29.17 -2.73 10.53
C GLU A 216 -27.96 -3.48 9.95
N TRP A 217 -27.36 -3.02 8.84
CA TRP A 217 -26.19 -3.69 8.23
C TRP A 217 -24.89 -3.53 9.05
N MET A 218 -24.90 -2.74 10.13
CA MET A 218 -23.83 -2.78 11.16
C MET A 218 -23.86 -4.07 11.99
N VAL A 219 -24.98 -4.80 12.00
CA VAL A 219 -25.18 -6.07 12.70
C VAL A 219 -25.15 -7.23 11.70
N LEU A 220 -24.05 -7.97 11.71
CA LEU A 220 -23.81 -9.12 10.84
C LEU A 220 -24.80 -10.25 11.17
N CYS A 221 -25.71 -10.49 10.23
CA CYS A 221 -26.58 -11.67 10.23
C CYS A 221 -26.02 -12.81 9.34
N LEU A 222 -25.02 -12.51 8.51
CA LEU A 222 -24.30 -13.42 7.62
C LEU A 222 -22.82 -13.01 7.61
N LEU A 223 -21.91 -13.97 7.63
CA LEU A 223 -20.46 -13.73 7.52
C LEU A 223 -19.95 -14.39 6.22
N PRO A 224 -19.32 -13.64 5.29
CA PRO A 224 -18.72 -14.24 4.11
C PRO A 224 -17.45 -15.04 4.47
N VAL A 225 -17.30 -16.25 3.92
CA VAL A 225 -16.07 -17.03 4.02
C VAL A 225 -15.20 -16.78 2.80
N LEU A 226 -13.93 -16.44 2.99
CA LEU A 226 -12.99 -16.18 1.90
C LEU A 226 -12.82 -17.42 0.97
N PRO A 227 -12.55 -17.23 -0.34
CA PRO A 227 -12.14 -18.32 -1.23
C PRO A 227 -10.92 -19.08 -0.68
N PRO A 228 -10.84 -20.42 -0.84
CA PRO A 228 -9.73 -21.24 -0.33
C PRO A 228 -8.33 -20.78 -0.80
N GLU A 229 -8.24 -20.21 -2.00
CA GLU A 229 -7.01 -19.71 -2.62
C GLU A 229 -6.38 -18.55 -1.83
N LEU A 230 -7.19 -17.79 -1.08
CA LEU A 230 -6.73 -16.69 -0.23
C LEU A 230 -6.34 -17.16 1.19
N ARG A 231 -6.66 -18.40 1.55
CA ARG A 231 -6.38 -19.02 2.86
C ARG A 231 -5.91 -20.47 2.68
N PRO A 232 -4.80 -20.70 1.95
CA PRO A 232 -4.39 -22.03 1.53
C PRO A 232 -4.02 -22.94 2.71
N ILE A 233 -4.12 -24.24 2.44
CA ILE A 233 -3.53 -25.30 3.27
C ILE A 233 -2.58 -26.09 2.36
N ILE A 234 -1.31 -26.14 2.76
CA ILE A 234 -0.22 -26.70 1.95
C ILE A 234 0.37 -27.89 2.72
N GLN A 235 0.51 -29.03 2.04
CA GLN A 235 1.26 -30.17 2.58
C GLN A 235 2.75 -29.92 2.36
N ILE A 236 3.53 -29.89 3.44
CA ILE A 236 5.00 -29.86 3.38
C ILE A 236 5.54 -31.29 3.37
N ASP A 237 6.69 -31.49 2.74
CA ASP A 237 7.44 -32.75 2.76
C ASP A 237 7.60 -33.27 4.19
N GLY A 238 7.37 -34.58 4.39
CA GLY A 238 7.16 -35.18 5.70
C GLY A 238 5.70 -35.23 6.18
N GLY A 239 4.74 -34.81 5.34
CA GLY A 239 3.29 -35.04 5.57
C GLY A 239 2.62 -34.04 6.51
N LYS A 240 3.35 -33.03 7.00
CA LYS A 240 2.80 -31.97 7.86
C LYS A 240 1.98 -30.99 7.02
N LEU A 241 0.67 -30.90 7.29
CA LEU A 241 -0.18 -29.85 6.74
C LEU A 241 0.09 -28.52 7.46
N MET A 242 0.27 -27.45 6.69
CA MET A 242 0.32 -26.08 7.19
C MET A 242 -0.87 -25.29 6.62
N SER A 243 -1.75 -24.83 7.50
CA SER A 243 -2.90 -23.98 7.16
C SER A 243 -2.62 -22.52 7.51
N SER A 244 -3.05 -21.57 6.68
CA SER A 244 -3.04 -20.15 7.04
C SER A 244 -3.84 -19.88 8.33
N ASP A 245 -3.31 -19.02 9.20
CA ASP A 245 -3.88 -18.56 10.49
C ASP A 245 -5.42 -18.34 10.46
N ILE A 246 -5.92 -17.69 9.40
CA ILE A 246 -7.36 -17.43 9.14
C ILE A 246 -8.24 -18.69 9.28
N ASN A 247 -7.77 -19.87 8.87
CA ASN A 247 -8.55 -21.10 8.92
C ASN A 247 -8.80 -21.59 10.35
N GLU A 248 -7.91 -21.33 11.30
CA GLU A 248 -8.12 -21.68 12.72
C GLU A 248 -9.31 -20.91 13.31
N ILE A 249 -9.46 -19.64 12.94
CA ILE A 249 -10.50 -18.79 13.50
C ILE A 249 -11.84 -19.01 12.80
N TYR A 250 -11.88 -19.29 11.49
CA TYR A 250 -13.12 -19.80 10.89
C TYR A 250 -13.58 -21.10 11.57
N ARG A 251 -12.68 -22.06 11.84
CA ARG A 251 -13.03 -23.29 12.57
C ARG A 251 -13.59 -22.97 13.97
N ARG A 252 -13.01 -21.99 14.68
CA ARG A 252 -13.49 -21.52 15.99
C ARG A 252 -14.86 -20.85 15.95
N VAL A 253 -15.09 -19.95 14.99
CA VAL A 253 -16.36 -19.25 14.77
C VAL A 253 -17.48 -20.23 14.43
N ILE A 254 -17.23 -21.19 13.53
CA ILE A 254 -18.17 -22.26 13.19
C ILE A 254 -18.49 -23.11 14.42
N TYR A 255 -17.46 -23.59 15.14
CA TYR A 255 -17.66 -24.39 16.35
C TYR A 255 -18.51 -23.68 17.42
N ARG A 256 -18.25 -22.40 17.69
CA ARG A 256 -18.99 -21.61 18.68
C ARG A 256 -20.45 -21.39 18.28
N ASN A 257 -20.71 -21.06 17.02
CA ASN A 257 -22.07 -20.87 16.52
C ASN A 257 -22.88 -22.17 16.50
N ASN A 258 -22.26 -23.29 16.12
CA ASN A 258 -22.90 -24.60 16.17
C ASN A 258 -23.24 -24.96 17.62
N THR A 259 -22.28 -24.81 18.56
CA THR A 259 -22.53 -25.00 20.01
C THR A 259 -23.71 -24.18 20.50
N LEU A 260 -23.79 -22.90 20.12
CA LEU A 260 -24.90 -22.01 20.50
C LEU A 260 -26.22 -22.42 19.82
N THR A 261 -26.19 -22.86 18.56
CA THR A 261 -27.36 -23.35 17.83
C THR A 261 -27.90 -24.64 18.47
N ASP A 262 -27.03 -25.58 18.83
CA ASP A 262 -27.37 -26.82 19.52
C ASP A 262 -27.98 -26.55 20.90
N LEU A 263 -27.49 -25.54 21.63
CA LEU A 263 -28.08 -25.12 22.90
C LEU A 263 -29.47 -24.50 22.72
N LEU A 264 -29.69 -23.71 21.66
CA LEU A 264 -30.99 -23.10 21.36
C LEU A 264 -32.03 -24.11 20.86
N THR A 265 -31.62 -25.15 20.13
CA THR A 265 -32.52 -26.21 19.64
C THR A 265 -32.82 -27.27 20.71
N THR A 266 -31.83 -27.63 21.53
CA THR A 266 -31.95 -28.72 22.53
C THR A 266 -32.71 -28.32 23.80
N SER A 267 -32.83 -27.03 24.12
CA SER A 267 -33.42 -26.60 25.40
C SER A 267 -34.33 -25.38 25.33
N ARG A 268 -35.64 -25.60 25.52
CA ARG A 268 -36.65 -24.54 25.75
C ARG A 268 -36.62 -23.92 27.16
N SER A 269 -35.89 -24.52 28.11
CA SER A 269 -35.89 -24.12 29.52
C SER A 269 -34.50 -24.27 30.15
N ARG A 270 -33.64 -23.24 29.97
CA ARG A 270 -32.33 -23.10 30.64
C ARG A 270 -32.14 -21.64 31.11
N PRO A 271 -31.26 -21.38 32.09
CA PRO A 271 -30.92 -20.02 32.51
C PRO A 271 -30.35 -19.19 31.34
N GLY A 272 -30.82 -17.95 31.20
CA GLY A 272 -30.38 -17.04 30.13
C GLY A 272 -28.88 -16.76 30.16
N GLU A 273 -28.28 -16.74 31.35
CA GLU A 273 -26.83 -16.60 31.57
C GLU A 273 -25.99 -17.51 30.68
N LEU A 274 -26.36 -18.80 30.55
CA LEU A 274 -25.60 -19.76 29.74
C LEU A 274 -25.68 -19.45 28.24
N VAL A 275 -26.79 -18.89 27.77
CA VAL A 275 -26.96 -18.44 26.39
C VAL A 275 -26.12 -17.18 26.15
N MET A 276 -26.21 -16.20 27.06
CA MET A 276 -25.42 -14.96 27.00
C MET A 276 -23.91 -15.22 27.04
N CYS A 277 -23.44 -16.18 27.85
CA CYS A 277 -22.04 -16.61 27.87
C CYS A 277 -21.57 -17.19 26.52
N GLN A 278 -22.42 -17.92 25.79
CA GLN A 278 -22.06 -18.46 24.48
C GLN A 278 -22.21 -17.42 23.37
N GLU A 279 -23.23 -16.54 23.42
CA GLU A 279 -23.36 -15.38 22.53
C GLU A 279 -22.11 -14.48 22.60
N LYS A 280 -21.61 -14.18 23.81
CA LYS A 280 -20.32 -13.49 24.03
C LYS A 280 -19.16 -14.21 23.34
N LEU A 281 -19.06 -15.53 23.49
CA LEU A 281 -17.97 -16.31 22.88
C LEU A 281 -18.05 -16.42 21.35
N VAL A 282 -19.22 -16.20 20.73
CA VAL A 282 -19.31 -16.06 19.25
C VAL A 282 -18.92 -14.64 18.83
N GLN A 283 -19.40 -13.61 19.54
CA GLN A 283 -19.05 -12.20 19.30
C GLN A 283 -17.52 -12.00 19.40
N GLU A 284 -16.89 -12.44 20.50
CA GLU A 284 -15.42 -12.35 20.69
C GLU A 284 -14.64 -13.10 19.59
N ALA A 285 -15.17 -14.21 19.06
CA ALA A 285 -14.53 -14.96 17.98
C ALA A 285 -14.62 -14.25 16.61
N VAL A 286 -15.72 -13.54 16.33
CA VAL A 286 -15.88 -12.74 15.10
C VAL A 286 -15.17 -11.39 15.19
N ASP A 287 -15.16 -10.77 16.37
CA ASP A 287 -14.33 -9.58 16.64
C ASP A 287 -12.86 -9.89 16.39
N THR A 288 -12.38 -11.01 16.96
CA THR A 288 -11.03 -11.53 16.70
C THR A 288 -10.82 -11.72 15.20
N PHE A 289 -11.70 -12.45 14.49
CA PHE A 289 -11.58 -12.69 13.04
C PHE A 289 -11.35 -11.41 12.22
N LEU A 290 -12.11 -10.36 12.52
CA LEU A 290 -11.98 -9.07 11.85
C LEU A 290 -10.68 -8.36 12.27
N ASP A 291 -10.46 -8.19 13.58
CA ASP A 291 -9.36 -7.41 14.13
C ASP A 291 -8.84 -7.94 15.48
N ASN A 292 -7.60 -8.46 15.48
CA ASN A 292 -6.95 -9.02 16.68
C ASN A 292 -6.60 -7.94 17.72
N GLY A 293 -6.34 -6.70 17.27
CA GLY A 293 -5.86 -5.61 18.12
C GLY A 293 -6.95 -4.92 18.93
N ILE A 294 -8.21 -5.05 18.49
CA ILE A 294 -9.39 -4.45 19.14
C ILE A 294 -9.97 -5.36 20.27
N CYS A 295 -9.50 -6.60 20.38
CA CYS A 295 -9.78 -7.49 21.50
C CYS A 295 -8.90 -7.18 22.74
N ARG A 296 -9.46 -7.31 23.95
CA ARG A 296 -8.73 -7.02 25.22
C ARG A 296 -7.47 -7.88 25.42
N GLN A 297 -7.38 -9.02 24.73
CA GLN A 297 -6.18 -9.84 24.59
C GLN A 297 -6.15 -10.41 23.16
N PRO A 298 -5.03 -10.32 22.42
CA PRO A 298 -4.95 -10.86 21.06
C PRO A 298 -4.80 -12.39 21.08
N MET A 299 -5.48 -13.07 20.16
CA MET A 299 -5.47 -14.54 20.07
C MET A 299 -4.12 -15.06 19.55
N ARG A 300 -3.61 -16.11 20.23
CA ARG A 300 -2.31 -16.73 19.97
C ARG A 300 -2.42 -18.24 19.71
N ASP A 301 -1.42 -18.79 19.04
CA ASP A 301 -1.26 -20.23 18.83
C ASP A 301 -0.64 -20.95 20.04
N GLY A 302 -0.50 -22.27 19.94
CA GLY A 302 0.15 -23.11 20.96
C GLY A 302 1.66 -22.87 21.11
N HIS A 303 2.26 -22.03 20.26
CA HIS A 303 3.64 -21.56 20.33
C HIS A 303 3.74 -20.08 20.78
N ASN A 304 2.64 -19.51 21.30
CA ASN A 304 2.52 -18.13 21.78
C ASN A 304 2.75 -17.05 20.69
N LYS A 305 2.71 -17.43 19.40
CA LYS A 305 2.70 -16.51 18.26
C LYS A 305 1.29 -15.92 18.10
N VAL A 306 1.18 -14.61 17.88
CA VAL A 306 -0.10 -13.96 17.53
C VAL A 306 -0.51 -14.37 16.11
N TYR A 307 -1.78 -14.73 15.92
CA TYR A 307 -2.32 -15.03 14.59
C TYR A 307 -2.46 -13.76 13.74
N LYS A 308 -2.16 -13.84 12.43
CA LYS A 308 -2.40 -12.76 11.44
C LYS A 308 -3.80 -12.86 10.85
N LEU A 309 -4.64 -11.85 11.10
CA LEU A 309 -6.09 -11.86 10.87
C LEU A 309 -6.49 -10.94 9.71
N PHE A 310 -7.79 -10.61 9.58
CA PHE A 310 -8.27 -9.93 8.37
C PHE A 310 -7.70 -8.51 8.21
N SER A 311 -7.71 -7.68 9.26
CA SER A 311 -6.98 -6.39 9.27
C SER A 311 -5.48 -6.58 8.95
N ASP A 312 -4.80 -7.53 9.62
CA ASP A 312 -3.33 -7.73 9.48
C ASP A 312 -2.89 -8.14 8.06
N VAL A 313 -3.77 -8.82 7.29
CA VAL A 313 -3.50 -9.19 5.89
C VAL A 313 -3.63 -7.98 4.96
N ILE A 314 -4.39 -6.95 5.34
CA ILE A 314 -4.62 -5.75 4.53
C ILE A 314 -3.61 -4.65 4.89
N GLU A 315 -3.35 -4.46 6.19
CA GLU A 315 -2.60 -3.34 6.77
C GLU A 315 -1.12 -3.62 7.06
N GLY A 316 -0.41 -2.64 7.63
CA GLY A 316 0.99 -2.77 8.00
C GLY A 316 1.96 -2.73 6.81
N LYS A 317 3.15 -3.34 6.95
CA LYS A 317 4.18 -3.39 5.90
C LYS A 317 4.04 -4.62 4.99
N GLU A 318 3.63 -5.74 5.56
CA GLU A 318 3.41 -7.04 4.91
C GLU A 318 1.96 -7.21 4.42
N GLY A 319 1.13 -6.17 4.57
CA GLY A 319 -0.24 -6.14 4.08
C GLY A 319 -0.32 -5.99 2.57
N ARG A 320 -1.42 -6.51 1.99
CA ARG A 320 -1.64 -6.56 0.53
C ARG A 320 -1.39 -5.24 -0.18
N PHE A 321 -1.80 -4.11 0.38
CA PHE A 321 -1.61 -2.80 -0.25
C PHE A 321 -0.13 -2.44 -0.45
N ARG A 322 0.73 -2.70 0.53
CA ARG A 322 2.14 -2.28 0.47
C ARG A 322 3.04 -3.34 -0.16
N GLU A 323 2.91 -4.60 0.25
CA GLU A 323 3.78 -5.68 -0.23
C GLU A 323 3.34 -6.27 -1.58
N THR A 324 2.03 -6.34 -1.87
CA THR A 324 1.51 -7.04 -3.07
C THR A 324 0.99 -6.12 -4.17
N LEU A 325 0.51 -4.90 -3.85
CA LEU A 325 -0.04 -3.97 -4.85
C LEU A 325 0.95 -2.89 -5.28
N LEU A 326 1.57 -2.19 -4.33
CA LEU A 326 2.59 -1.17 -4.60
C LEU A 326 3.96 -1.81 -4.90
N GLY A 327 4.46 -2.65 -4.01
CA GLY A 327 5.60 -3.53 -4.28
C GLY A 327 5.17 -4.73 -5.13
N LYS A 328 5.98 -5.13 -6.11
CA LYS A 328 5.86 -6.41 -6.82
C LYS A 328 7.25 -6.93 -7.21
N ARG A 329 7.42 -8.26 -7.17
CA ARG A 329 8.52 -8.92 -7.89
C ARG A 329 8.17 -8.92 -9.38
N VAL A 330 9.16 -8.70 -10.24
CA VAL A 330 8.96 -8.54 -11.68
C VAL A 330 9.89 -9.48 -12.46
N ASP A 331 9.32 -10.15 -13.46
CA ASP A 331 10.08 -10.92 -14.45
C ASP A 331 10.93 -9.99 -15.32
N TYR A 332 11.80 -10.58 -16.17
CA TYR A 332 12.75 -9.83 -17.02
C TYR A 332 13.61 -8.85 -16.21
N SER A 333 14.01 -9.27 -15.00
CA SER A 333 14.93 -8.57 -14.13
C SER A 333 16.08 -9.46 -13.66
N GLY A 334 17.21 -8.84 -13.33
CA GLY A 334 18.41 -9.51 -12.82
C GLY A 334 19.19 -8.56 -11.91
N ARG A 335 20.21 -9.04 -11.20
CA ARG A 335 21.07 -8.22 -10.35
C ARG A 335 22.51 -8.74 -10.38
N SER A 336 23.49 -7.85 -10.39
CA SER A 336 24.89 -8.22 -10.18
C SER A 336 25.67 -7.13 -9.44
N VAL A 337 26.91 -7.48 -9.09
CA VAL A 337 27.95 -6.54 -8.65
C VAL A 337 28.39 -5.66 -9.83
N ILE A 338 28.79 -4.44 -9.53
CA ILE A 338 29.22 -3.43 -10.49
C ILE A 338 30.76 -3.30 -10.49
N VAL A 339 31.35 -2.95 -11.64
CA VAL A 339 32.77 -2.62 -11.81
C VAL A 339 32.90 -1.37 -12.69
N VAL A 340 33.81 -0.45 -12.36
CA VAL A 340 34.00 0.81 -13.12
C VAL A 340 34.38 0.52 -14.57
N GLY A 341 33.68 1.14 -15.52
CA GLY A 341 33.88 0.97 -16.96
C GLY A 341 34.31 2.27 -17.66
N PRO A 342 35.56 2.75 -17.47
CA PRO A 342 35.98 4.09 -17.91
C PRO A 342 36.03 4.29 -19.43
N SER A 343 35.93 3.21 -20.21
CA SER A 343 35.84 3.23 -21.68
C SER A 343 34.40 3.37 -22.21
N LEU A 344 33.39 3.39 -21.34
CA LEU A 344 31.98 3.51 -21.73
C LEU A 344 31.51 4.97 -21.76
N SER A 345 30.78 5.34 -22.81
CA SER A 345 30.05 6.60 -22.86
C SER A 345 28.90 6.62 -21.86
N LEU A 346 28.55 7.79 -21.30
CA LEU A 346 27.48 7.96 -20.29
C LEU A 346 26.15 7.24 -20.61
N HIS A 347 25.79 7.09 -21.89
CA HIS A 347 24.57 6.42 -22.34
C HIS A 347 24.67 4.88 -22.46
N ARG A 348 25.79 4.27 -22.04
CA ARG A 348 26.09 2.83 -22.22
C ARG A 348 26.35 2.15 -20.89
N CYS A 349 25.99 0.87 -20.79
CA CYS A 349 26.38 0.01 -19.67
C CYS A 349 26.86 -1.35 -20.18
N GLY A 350 27.82 -1.97 -19.49
CA GLY A 350 28.24 -3.33 -19.80
C GLY A 350 27.33 -4.34 -19.11
N LEU A 351 26.69 -5.24 -19.88
CA LEU A 351 25.81 -6.30 -19.38
C LEU A 351 26.44 -7.68 -19.60
N PRO A 352 26.69 -8.47 -18.53
CA PRO A 352 27.29 -9.81 -18.62
C PRO A 352 26.58 -10.76 -19.57
N ARG A 353 27.34 -11.56 -20.33
CA ARG A 353 26.81 -12.64 -21.19
C ARG A 353 25.80 -13.55 -20.50
N GLU A 354 26.09 -13.98 -19.27
CA GLU A 354 25.21 -14.87 -18.49
C GLU A 354 23.88 -14.22 -18.06
N ILE A 355 23.84 -12.90 -17.87
CA ILE A 355 22.62 -12.18 -17.50
C ILE A 355 21.83 -11.79 -18.76
N ALA A 356 22.52 -11.32 -19.79
CA ALA A 356 21.92 -10.92 -21.06
C ALA A 356 21.19 -12.08 -21.76
N ILE A 357 21.75 -13.30 -21.74
CA ILE A 357 21.13 -14.45 -22.42
C ILE A 357 19.82 -14.90 -21.77
N GLU A 358 19.67 -14.75 -20.45
CA GLU A 358 18.42 -15.03 -19.74
C GLU A 358 17.41 -13.88 -19.88
N LEU A 359 17.85 -12.62 -19.66
CA LEU A 359 16.98 -11.43 -19.82
C LEU A 359 16.38 -11.30 -21.22
N PHE A 360 17.13 -11.68 -22.26
CA PHE A 360 16.68 -11.59 -23.65
C PHE A 360 16.31 -12.96 -24.27
N GLN A 361 16.18 -14.04 -23.47
CA GLN A 361 16.01 -15.42 -23.96
C GLN A 361 14.88 -15.57 -24.99
N THR A 362 13.72 -14.96 -24.74
CA THR A 362 12.54 -15.01 -25.63
C THR A 362 12.77 -14.28 -26.94
N PHE A 363 13.49 -13.16 -26.93
CA PHE A 363 13.87 -12.41 -28.12
C PHE A 363 14.93 -13.15 -28.96
N VAL A 364 15.90 -13.81 -28.32
CA VAL A 364 16.92 -14.63 -28.99
C VAL A 364 16.29 -15.87 -29.65
N ILE A 365 15.33 -16.54 -28.98
CA ILE A 365 14.53 -17.63 -29.57
C ILE A 365 13.79 -17.13 -30.83
N ARG A 366 13.16 -15.95 -30.76
CA ARG A 366 12.50 -15.33 -31.92
C ARG A 366 13.48 -15.01 -33.05
N GLY A 367 14.68 -14.54 -32.73
CA GLY A 367 15.76 -14.29 -33.71
C GLY A 367 16.19 -15.55 -34.44
N LEU A 368 16.52 -16.61 -33.70
CA LEU A 368 16.92 -17.92 -34.23
C LEU A 368 15.87 -18.53 -35.16
N ILE A 369 14.58 -18.39 -34.83
CA ILE A 369 13.48 -18.90 -35.68
C ILE A 369 13.29 -18.01 -36.91
N ARG A 370 13.33 -16.67 -36.76
CA ARG A 370 13.20 -15.70 -37.88
C ARG A 370 14.31 -15.83 -38.92
N GLN A 371 15.51 -16.24 -38.51
CA GLN A 371 16.66 -16.48 -39.39
C GLN A 371 16.75 -17.95 -39.87
N HIS A 372 15.72 -18.78 -39.63
CA HIS A 372 15.65 -20.21 -39.95
C HIS A 372 16.77 -21.08 -39.33
N LEU A 373 17.52 -20.56 -38.37
CA LEU A 373 18.62 -21.25 -37.66
C LEU A 373 18.12 -22.30 -36.64
N ALA A 374 16.85 -22.23 -36.25
CA ALA A 374 16.17 -23.26 -35.48
C ALA A 374 14.70 -23.37 -35.96
N PRO A 375 14.18 -24.58 -36.26
CA PRO A 375 12.80 -24.75 -36.72
C PRO A 375 11.78 -24.58 -35.58
N ASN A 376 12.14 -25.04 -34.37
CA ASN A 376 11.23 -25.15 -33.23
C ASN A 376 11.82 -24.49 -31.97
N ILE A 377 10.95 -23.99 -31.09
CA ILE A 377 11.33 -23.37 -29.79
C ILE A 377 12.22 -24.31 -28.94
N GLY A 378 11.94 -25.63 -28.96
CA GLY A 378 12.77 -26.61 -28.25
C GLY A 378 14.22 -26.67 -28.77
N VAL A 379 14.40 -26.65 -30.10
CA VAL A 379 15.73 -26.64 -30.73
C VAL A 379 16.46 -25.31 -30.47
N ALA A 380 15.74 -24.19 -30.51
CA ALA A 380 16.30 -22.88 -30.14
C ALA A 380 16.78 -22.87 -28.67
N LYS A 381 16.01 -23.44 -27.75
CA LYS A 381 16.42 -23.60 -26.34
C LYS A 381 17.61 -24.55 -26.16
N SER A 382 17.78 -25.58 -26.99
CA SER A 382 18.98 -26.41 -27.00
C SER A 382 20.21 -25.59 -27.41
N LYS A 383 20.16 -24.91 -28.57
CA LYS A 383 21.26 -24.05 -29.06
C LYS A 383 21.66 -22.95 -28.08
N ILE A 384 20.70 -22.39 -27.33
CA ILE A 384 20.97 -21.43 -26.25
C ILE A 384 21.73 -22.07 -25.07
N ARG A 385 21.37 -23.29 -24.66
CA ARG A 385 22.10 -24.06 -23.62
C ARG A 385 23.50 -24.47 -24.08
N GLU A 386 23.66 -24.78 -25.36
CA GLU A 386 24.94 -25.08 -26.02
C GLU A 386 25.85 -23.85 -26.14
N LYS A 387 25.34 -22.63 -25.93
CA LYS A 387 26.07 -21.34 -25.94
C LYS A 387 26.89 -21.07 -27.23
N GLY A 388 26.47 -21.64 -28.37
CA GLY A 388 27.18 -21.54 -29.65
C GLY A 388 27.36 -20.09 -30.15
N PRO A 389 28.38 -19.81 -30.98
CA PRO A 389 28.81 -18.45 -31.34
C PRO A 389 27.68 -17.57 -31.91
N ILE A 390 26.88 -18.14 -32.81
CA ILE A 390 25.74 -17.51 -33.48
C ILE A 390 24.70 -16.94 -32.48
N VAL A 391 24.57 -17.55 -31.29
CA VAL A 391 23.65 -17.08 -30.24
C VAL A 391 24.08 -15.71 -29.70
N TRP A 392 25.40 -15.46 -29.61
CA TRP A 392 25.95 -14.18 -29.14
C TRP A 392 25.82 -13.07 -30.18
N GLU A 393 25.92 -13.41 -31.47
CA GLU A 393 25.67 -12.48 -32.59
C GLU A 393 24.22 -12.00 -32.61
N ILE A 394 23.26 -12.94 -32.53
CA ILE A 394 21.82 -12.64 -32.46
C ILE A 394 21.48 -11.87 -31.18
N LEU A 395 22.10 -12.21 -30.04
CA LEU A 395 21.91 -11.47 -28.80
C LEU A 395 22.42 -10.02 -28.93
N GLN A 396 23.53 -9.77 -29.62
CA GLN A 396 24.00 -8.40 -29.92
C GLN A 396 23.05 -7.65 -30.87
N GLU A 397 22.47 -8.30 -31.88
CA GLU A 397 21.44 -7.70 -32.74
C GLU A 397 20.23 -7.27 -31.90
N VAL A 398 19.71 -8.17 -31.07
CA VAL A 398 18.56 -7.94 -30.18
C VAL A 398 18.84 -6.80 -29.18
N MET A 399 20.02 -6.79 -28.54
CA MET A 399 20.38 -5.78 -27.53
C MET A 399 20.52 -4.37 -28.12
N ARG A 400 20.97 -4.22 -29.37
CA ARG A 400 20.97 -2.91 -30.07
C ARG A 400 19.55 -2.34 -30.22
N GLY A 401 18.53 -3.20 -30.29
CA GLY A 401 17.13 -2.83 -30.36
C GLY A 401 16.48 -2.43 -29.03
N HIS A 402 17.09 -2.72 -27.87
CA HIS A 402 16.45 -2.63 -26.56
C HIS A 402 17.34 -1.93 -25.51
N PRO A 403 16.94 -0.75 -24.99
CA PRO A 403 17.59 -0.17 -23.81
C PRO A 403 17.28 -1.01 -22.55
N VAL A 404 18.10 -0.86 -21.51
CA VAL A 404 17.84 -1.45 -20.18
C VAL A 404 17.79 -0.38 -19.11
N LEU A 405 17.02 -0.62 -18.06
CA LEU A 405 16.95 0.22 -16.87
C LEU A 405 17.88 -0.32 -15.78
N LEU A 406 18.74 0.53 -15.23
CA LEU A 406 19.51 0.27 -14.01
C LEU A 406 18.88 1.04 -12.84
N ASN A 407 18.75 0.42 -11.67
CA ASN A 407 18.19 1.05 -10.48
C ASN A 407 19.15 1.00 -9.27
N ARG A 408 19.58 2.15 -8.77
CA ARG A 408 20.35 2.29 -7.53
C ARG A 408 19.42 2.19 -6.32
N THR A 409 19.55 1.13 -5.56
CA THR A 409 18.87 0.96 -4.26
C THR A 409 19.73 1.58 -3.14
N PRO A 410 19.18 2.39 -2.21
CA PRO A 410 17.79 2.86 -2.14
C PRO A 410 17.47 3.97 -3.15
N THR A 411 16.31 3.86 -3.79
CA THR A 411 15.85 4.80 -4.82
C THR A 411 15.25 6.05 -4.18
N LEU A 412 16.08 7.04 -3.85
CA LEU A 412 15.65 8.26 -3.14
C LEU A 412 14.98 9.32 -4.04
N HIS A 413 15.24 9.30 -5.34
CA HIS A 413 14.75 10.27 -6.32
C HIS A 413 14.75 9.65 -7.72
N ARG A 414 14.09 10.29 -8.71
CA ARG A 414 13.90 9.75 -10.08
C ARG A 414 15.18 9.23 -10.73
N LEU A 415 16.29 9.96 -10.61
CA LEU A 415 17.58 9.60 -11.21
C LEU A 415 18.24 8.35 -10.57
N GLY A 416 17.68 7.83 -9.48
CA GLY A 416 18.01 6.49 -9.00
C GLY A 416 17.66 5.38 -10.01
N ILE A 417 16.76 5.64 -10.97
CA ILE A 417 16.48 4.75 -12.11
C ILE A 417 16.82 5.48 -13.41
N GLN A 418 17.75 4.93 -14.19
CA GLN A 418 18.17 5.48 -15.48
C GLN A 418 18.26 4.40 -16.56
N ALA A 419 18.09 4.83 -17.81
CA ALA A 419 18.19 3.98 -18.98
C ALA A 419 19.55 4.09 -19.67
N PHE A 420 20.03 2.95 -20.14
CA PHE A 420 21.31 2.79 -20.82
C PHE A 420 21.14 1.86 -22.02
N GLN A 421 21.97 2.07 -23.05
CA GLN A 421 22.14 1.11 -24.12
C GLN A 421 23.06 -0.01 -23.64
N PRO A 422 22.59 -1.26 -23.51
CA PRO A 422 23.44 -2.35 -23.07
C PRO A 422 24.46 -2.74 -24.15
N ILE A 423 25.67 -3.08 -23.69
CA ILE A 423 26.75 -3.67 -24.49
C ILE A 423 27.13 -5.01 -23.85
N LEU A 424 27.30 -6.05 -24.68
CA LEU A 424 27.66 -7.38 -24.22
C LEU A 424 29.12 -7.40 -23.72
N VAL A 425 29.34 -7.78 -22.46
CA VAL A 425 30.69 -7.87 -21.86
C VAL A 425 31.01 -9.28 -21.38
N GLU A 426 32.31 -9.56 -21.23
CA GLU A 426 32.82 -10.78 -20.61
C GLU A 426 32.87 -10.65 -19.08
N GLY A 427 32.93 -11.77 -18.38
CA GLY A 427 32.80 -11.81 -16.91
C GLY A 427 31.35 -11.76 -16.41
N ARG A 428 31.19 -11.37 -15.13
CA ARG A 428 29.91 -11.42 -14.38
C ARG A 428 29.45 -10.08 -13.79
N ALA A 429 30.28 -9.05 -13.83
CA ALA A 429 29.96 -7.73 -13.29
C ALA A 429 29.32 -6.80 -14.34
N ILE A 430 28.43 -5.92 -13.90
CA ILE A 430 27.87 -4.84 -14.72
C ILE A 430 28.88 -3.70 -14.77
N TYR A 431 29.20 -3.17 -15.95
CA TYR A 431 30.13 -2.03 -16.03
C TYR A 431 29.39 -0.69 -15.84
N PHE A 432 29.58 -0.08 -14.67
CA PHE A 432 29.01 1.20 -14.21
C PHE A 432 29.73 1.67 -12.92
N ASP A 433 29.26 2.73 -12.24
CA ASP A 433 29.74 3.14 -10.91
C ASP A 433 28.75 2.76 -9.79
N GLY A 434 29.21 2.02 -8.76
CA GLY A 434 28.42 1.68 -7.56
C GLY A 434 28.63 0.25 -7.05
N ASP A 435 27.71 -0.23 -6.21
CA ASP A 435 27.80 -1.54 -5.53
C ASP A 435 27.10 -2.68 -6.29
N GLN A 436 25.77 -2.75 -6.21
CA GLN A 436 24.94 -3.80 -6.82
C GLN A 436 23.61 -3.26 -7.34
N MET A 437 23.48 -3.10 -8.67
CA MET A 437 22.24 -2.66 -9.32
C MET A 437 21.39 -3.84 -9.81
N PRO A 438 20.08 -3.87 -9.50
CA PRO A 438 19.12 -4.54 -10.35
C PRO A 438 19.01 -3.89 -11.75
N VAL A 439 18.80 -4.75 -12.75
CA VAL A 439 18.60 -4.47 -14.17
C VAL A 439 17.17 -4.88 -14.54
N HIS A 440 16.47 -4.08 -15.36
CA HIS A 440 15.13 -4.41 -15.88
C HIS A 440 15.04 -4.15 -17.39
N VAL A 441 14.29 -4.98 -18.12
CA VAL A 441 14.08 -4.84 -19.57
C VAL A 441 12.67 -4.30 -19.88
N PRO A 442 12.52 -3.13 -20.53
CA PRO A 442 11.23 -2.63 -21.01
C PRO A 442 10.75 -3.46 -22.23
N LEU A 443 9.62 -4.15 -22.07
CA LEU A 443 9.12 -5.08 -23.09
C LEU A 443 8.23 -4.44 -24.16
N SER A 444 7.27 -3.60 -23.76
CA SER A 444 6.31 -3.00 -24.68
C SER A 444 6.91 -1.80 -25.44
N LEU A 445 6.34 -1.46 -26.60
CA LEU A 445 6.86 -0.37 -27.44
C LEU A 445 6.72 1.00 -26.74
N GLU A 446 5.67 1.19 -25.96
CA GLU A 446 5.40 2.38 -25.16
C GLU A 446 6.45 2.51 -24.05
N ALA A 447 6.70 1.42 -23.29
CA ALA A 447 7.73 1.39 -22.26
C ALA A 447 9.13 1.61 -22.83
N GLN A 448 9.44 1.07 -24.02
CA GLN A 448 10.69 1.34 -24.72
C GLN A 448 10.81 2.78 -25.22
N ALA A 449 9.71 3.40 -25.65
CA ALA A 449 9.68 4.80 -26.07
C ALA A 449 9.84 5.76 -24.87
N GLU A 450 9.13 5.52 -23.77
CA GLU A 450 9.30 6.22 -22.49
C GLU A 450 10.74 6.11 -21.98
N THR A 451 11.28 4.88 -21.99
CA THR A 451 12.69 4.62 -21.63
C THR A 451 13.66 5.43 -22.50
N ARG A 452 13.42 5.48 -23.82
CA ARG A 452 14.23 6.23 -24.80
C ARG A 452 14.16 7.75 -24.61
N LEU A 453 12.96 8.30 -24.38
CA LEU A 453 12.69 9.74 -24.40
C LEU A 453 12.80 10.43 -23.05
N LEU A 454 12.58 9.71 -21.93
CA LEU A 454 12.48 10.30 -20.59
C LEU A 454 13.49 9.76 -19.58
N MET A 455 14.06 8.56 -19.80
CA MET A 455 14.87 7.88 -18.78
C MET A 455 16.36 7.76 -19.11
N PHE A 456 16.81 8.04 -20.35
CA PHE A 456 18.22 7.92 -20.71
C PHE A 456 19.12 8.83 -19.87
N SER A 457 20.23 8.28 -19.38
CA SER A 457 21.21 8.99 -18.55
C SER A 457 21.69 10.31 -19.17
N HIS A 458 21.99 10.32 -20.47
CA HIS A 458 22.47 11.50 -21.20
C HIS A 458 21.43 12.63 -21.36
N MET A 459 20.14 12.35 -21.12
CA MET A 459 19.08 13.36 -21.06
C MET A 459 18.81 13.85 -19.63
N ASN A 460 19.33 13.13 -18.63
CA ASN A 460 19.00 13.25 -17.21
C ASN A 460 20.24 13.72 -16.42
N LEU A 461 20.92 14.75 -16.95
CA LEU A 461 22.18 15.29 -16.40
C LEU A 461 22.01 16.31 -15.27
N LEU A 462 20.80 16.90 -15.13
CA LEU A 462 20.50 17.96 -14.16
C LEU A 462 19.66 17.46 -12.99
N SER A 463 19.84 18.06 -11.81
CA SER A 463 19.06 17.81 -10.61
C SER A 463 17.63 18.33 -10.75
N PRO A 464 16.58 17.49 -10.62
CA PRO A 464 15.19 17.95 -10.70
C PRO A 464 14.76 18.89 -9.58
N ALA A 465 15.57 19.06 -8.53
CA ALA A 465 15.26 19.89 -7.36
C ALA A 465 15.95 21.26 -7.37
N ILE A 466 17.07 21.42 -8.08
CA ILE A 466 17.91 22.64 -8.05
C ILE A 466 18.24 23.14 -9.46
N GLY A 467 18.30 22.26 -10.46
CA GLY A 467 18.77 22.55 -11.82
C GLY A 467 20.28 22.29 -12.03
N ASP A 468 21.05 22.15 -10.96
CA ASP A 468 22.50 21.90 -11.02
C ASP A 468 22.86 20.61 -11.77
N PRO A 469 23.98 20.56 -12.51
CA PRO A 469 24.48 19.33 -13.12
C PRO A 469 24.93 18.33 -12.06
N ILE A 470 24.55 17.07 -12.23
CA ILE A 470 24.90 15.95 -11.34
C ILE A 470 26.15 15.21 -11.84
N SER A 471 26.35 15.14 -13.16
CA SER A 471 27.51 14.47 -13.78
C SER A 471 28.79 15.34 -13.77
N ILE A 472 29.12 15.94 -12.63
CA ILE A 472 30.35 16.74 -12.45
C ILE A 472 31.55 15.78 -12.19
N PRO A 473 32.67 15.88 -12.95
CA PRO A 473 33.87 15.07 -12.71
C PRO A 473 34.44 15.31 -11.29
N THR A 474 34.27 14.34 -10.40
CA THR A 474 34.24 14.64 -8.95
C THR A 474 35.59 14.53 -8.23
N GLN A 475 36.56 13.75 -8.74
CA GLN A 475 37.81 13.46 -7.99
C GLN A 475 39.11 13.35 -8.80
N ILE A 476 39.09 12.99 -10.09
CA ILE A 476 40.33 12.66 -10.85
C ILE A 476 40.67 13.67 -11.96
N CYS A 477 39.71 14.47 -12.45
CA CYS A 477 39.89 15.30 -13.66
C CYS A 477 40.32 16.77 -13.39
N LEU A 478 40.75 17.12 -12.18
CA LEU A 478 40.85 18.52 -11.71
C LEU A 478 42.26 18.95 -11.24
N LEU A 479 43.32 18.32 -11.75
CA LEU A 479 44.72 18.65 -11.41
C LEU A 479 45.59 18.77 -12.67
N GLY A 480 46.43 19.82 -12.72
CA GLY A 480 47.41 20.10 -13.77
C GLY A 480 47.59 21.62 -13.96
N SER A 481 48.75 22.18 -13.59
CA SER A 481 48.90 23.63 -13.40
C SER A 481 50.29 24.24 -13.71
N ILE A 482 50.38 24.90 -14.88
CA ILE A 482 51.16 26.17 -15.28
C ILE A 482 53.64 26.31 -17.05
N GLU A 483 54.36 27.36 -17.61
CA GLU A 483 54.24 27.96 -18.98
C GLU A 483 55.43 27.72 -19.91
N PRO A 484 55.17 27.10 -21.07
CA PRO A 484 55.83 27.42 -22.35
C PRO A 484 54.85 27.99 -23.40
N PHE A 485 55.34 28.74 -24.38
CA PHE A 485 54.51 29.42 -25.40
C PHE A 485 54.36 28.61 -26.70
N PHE A 486 53.12 28.48 -27.20
CA PHE A 486 52.78 27.70 -28.40
C PHE A 486 51.83 28.43 -29.36
N CYS A 487 52.04 28.22 -30.66
CA CYS A 487 51.26 28.86 -31.73
C CYS A 487 49.96 28.15 -32.10
N ASN A 488 49.77 26.88 -31.69
CA ASN A 488 48.62 26.03 -31.96
C ASN A 488 48.55 24.88 -30.94
N SER A 489 47.37 24.35 -30.63
CA SER A 489 47.18 23.27 -29.63
C SER A 489 47.82 21.95 -30.05
N TYR A 490 47.83 21.66 -31.36
CA TYR A 490 48.50 20.49 -31.93
C TYR A 490 50.02 20.52 -31.70
N ASP A 491 50.64 21.70 -31.69
CA ASP A 491 52.09 21.85 -31.47
C ASP A 491 52.45 21.57 -30.00
N ALA A 492 51.63 22.05 -29.06
CA ALA A 492 51.76 21.74 -27.63
C ALA A 492 51.60 20.23 -27.36
N ILE A 493 50.59 19.59 -27.95
CA ILE A 493 50.39 18.13 -27.86
C ILE A 493 51.56 17.36 -28.50
N GLY A 494 52.12 17.88 -29.60
CA GLY A 494 53.35 17.36 -30.23
C GLY A 494 54.57 17.45 -29.31
N ALA A 495 54.80 18.62 -28.69
CA ALA A 495 55.88 18.84 -27.73
C ALA A 495 55.77 17.92 -26.50
N TYR A 496 54.55 17.74 -25.97
CA TYR A 496 54.30 16.79 -24.87
C TYR A 496 54.63 15.35 -25.28
N ARG A 497 54.17 14.90 -26.45
CA ARG A 497 54.49 13.55 -26.98
C ARG A 497 55.98 13.35 -27.22
N GLN A 498 56.73 14.42 -27.51
CA GLN A 498 58.19 14.42 -27.62
C GLN A 498 58.91 14.60 -26.27
N LYS A 499 58.19 14.61 -25.13
CA LYS A 499 58.70 14.86 -23.77
C LYS A 499 59.47 16.18 -23.61
N ARG A 500 59.15 17.19 -24.43
CA ARG A 500 59.73 18.55 -24.35
C ARG A 500 59.03 19.44 -23.32
N ILE A 501 57.82 19.05 -22.92
CA ILE A 501 57.02 19.67 -21.85
C ILE A 501 56.38 18.55 -21.01
N ASN A 502 56.07 18.83 -19.75
CA ASN A 502 55.30 17.92 -18.90
C ASN A 502 53.80 18.26 -18.99
N LEU A 503 52.93 17.39 -18.49
CA LEU A 503 51.47 17.64 -18.46
C LEU A 503 51.11 18.73 -17.45
N ASP A 504 51.79 18.75 -16.30
CA ASP A 504 51.60 19.73 -15.23
C ASP A 504 52.32 21.05 -15.48
N SER A 505 52.94 21.22 -16.65
CA SER A 505 53.39 22.52 -17.11
C SER A 505 52.19 23.45 -17.32
N PRO A 506 52.17 24.63 -16.69
CA PRO A 506 51.43 26.12 -17.59
C PRO A 506 51.64 26.00 -19.12
N LEU A 507 50.84 26.65 -19.96
CA LEU A 507 51.23 26.94 -21.35
C LEU A 507 50.48 28.14 -21.93
N TRP A 508 51.22 29.08 -22.52
CA TRP A 508 50.64 30.19 -23.29
C TRP A 508 50.23 29.67 -24.66
N LEU A 509 48.96 29.81 -25.04
CA LEU A 509 48.46 29.34 -26.33
C LEU A 509 47.91 30.48 -27.17
N ARG A 510 48.47 30.69 -28.37
CA ARG A 510 47.98 31.71 -29.32
C ARG A 510 46.65 31.31 -29.94
N TRP A 511 45.55 31.59 -29.25
CA TRP A 511 44.20 31.33 -29.72
C TRP A 511 43.75 32.37 -30.76
N ARG A 512 43.37 31.94 -31.96
CA ARG A 512 42.71 32.82 -32.95
C ARG A 512 41.22 32.95 -32.60
N LEU A 513 40.86 34.04 -31.93
CA LEU A 513 39.46 34.45 -31.76
C LEU A 513 38.94 35.08 -33.06
N GLU A 514 38.38 34.26 -33.93
CA GLU A 514 37.57 34.77 -35.04
C GLU A 514 36.28 35.39 -34.48
N GLN A 515 36.17 36.71 -34.57
CA GLN A 515 34.99 37.53 -34.24
C GLN A 515 34.58 37.61 -32.75
N CYS A 516 35.37 38.29 -31.93
CA CYS A 516 34.88 38.99 -30.72
C CYS A 516 35.63 40.32 -30.54
N VAL A 517 34.92 41.38 -30.09
CA VAL A 517 35.56 42.65 -29.71
C VAL A 517 36.10 42.52 -28.29
N ILE A 518 37.42 42.65 -28.14
CA ILE A 518 38.06 42.70 -26.83
C ILE A 518 37.88 44.10 -26.26
N ALA A 519 37.32 44.21 -25.05
CA ALA A 519 37.23 45.44 -24.29
C ALA A 519 37.86 45.22 -22.92
N SER A 520 39.17 45.47 -22.79
CA SER A 520 39.83 45.46 -21.49
C SER A 520 39.44 46.71 -20.69
N ARG A 521 39.40 46.59 -19.36
CA ARG A 521 39.43 47.74 -18.43
C ARG A 521 40.83 48.04 -17.92
N GLU A 522 41.80 47.23 -18.33
CA GLU A 522 43.18 47.23 -17.85
C GLU A 522 44.12 47.52 -19.03
N ALA A 523 45.21 48.21 -18.75
CA ALA A 523 46.31 48.40 -19.70
C ALA A 523 47.02 47.05 -19.94
N PRO A 524 47.61 46.82 -21.12
CA PRO A 524 48.45 45.65 -21.35
C PRO A 524 49.64 45.65 -20.38
N ILE A 525 49.98 44.46 -19.88
CA ILE A 525 51.13 44.23 -18.98
C ILE A 525 52.43 44.45 -19.75
N GLU A 526 52.44 44.05 -21.02
CA GLU A 526 53.58 44.23 -21.92
C GLU A 526 53.09 44.48 -23.35
N VAL A 527 53.81 45.30 -24.11
CA VAL A 527 53.52 45.56 -25.53
C VAL A 527 54.78 45.34 -26.36
N HIS A 528 54.75 44.32 -27.21
CA HIS A 528 55.87 43.95 -28.08
C HIS A 528 55.70 44.54 -29.47
N TYR A 529 56.66 45.36 -29.91
CA TYR A 529 56.70 45.93 -31.25
C TYR A 529 57.65 45.14 -32.13
N GLU A 530 57.18 44.64 -33.27
CA GLU A 530 58.00 44.01 -34.29
C GLU A 530 58.57 45.04 -35.26
N SER A 531 59.73 44.74 -35.87
CA SER A 531 60.43 45.62 -36.81
C SER A 531 59.70 45.89 -38.14
N LEU A 532 58.51 45.30 -38.34
CA LEU A 532 57.60 45.56 -39.46
C LEU A 532 56.41 46.48 -39.09
N GLY A 533 56.35 46.99 -37.86
CA GLY A 533 55.30 47.91 -37.40
C GLY A 533 54.05 47.22 -36.84
N THR A 534 53.97 45.89 -36.87
CA THR A 534 53.03 45.11 -36.08
C THR A 534 53.37 45.20 -34.60
N TYR A 535 52.35 45.27 -33.75
CA TYR A 535 52.51 45.22 -32.29
C TYR A 535 51.55 44.23 -31.65
N HIS A 536 51.96 43.66 -30.52
CA HIS A 536 51.25 42.64 -29.77
C HIS A 536 51.05 43.12 -28.33
N GLU A 537 49.81 43.10 -27.84
CA GLU A 537 49.43 43.52 -26.48
C GLU A 537 49.17 42.28 -25.60
N ILE A 538 49.90 42.16 -24.49
CA ILE A 538 49.83 41.03 -23.57
C ILE A 538 49.03 41.43 -22.34
N TYR A 539 47.93 40.71 -22.07
CA TYR A 539 47.06 40.94 -20.91
C TYR A 539 47.03 39.70 -20.01
N GLY A 540 47.29 39.88 -18.70
CA GLY A 540 47.30 38.76 -17.75
C GLY A 540 45.91 38.22 -17.41
N HIS A 541 44.87 39.07 -17.51
CA HIS A 541 43.48 38.70 -17.27
C HIS A 541 42.61 39.24 -18.42
N TYR A 542 41.71 38.40 -18.94
CA TYR A 542 40.75 38.79 -19.98
C TYR A 542 39.36 38.25 -19.65
N LEU A 543 38.34 39.01 -20.03
CA LEU A 543 36.93 38.68 -19.79
C LEU A 543 36.21 38.69 -21.14
N ILE A 544 35.84 37.51 -21.66
CA ILE A 544 35.19 37.39 -22.97
C ILE A 544 33.73 37.85 -22.86
N VAL A 545 33.49 39.13 -23.14
CA VAL A 545 32.14 39.68 -23.29
C VAL A 545 31.62 39.31 -24.67
N ARG A 546 30.70 38.34 -24.75
CA ARG A 546 29.93 38.10 -25.98
C ARG A 546 29.11 39.33 -26.33
N SER A 547 29.37 39.93 -27.49
CA SER A 547 28.47 40.92 -28.07
C SER A 547 27.15 40.24 -28.43
N LEU A 548 26.07 40.67 -27.79
CA LEU A 548 24.72 40.41 -28.29
C LEU A 548 24.44 41.42 -29.41
N LYS A 549 24.19 40.89 -30.62
CA LYS A 549 23.56 41.54 -31.77
C LYS A 549 22.62 40.53 -32.41
#